data_AF-A0A967WUH0-F1
#
_entry.id   AF-A0A967WUH0-F1
#
_cell.length_a   1.000
_cell.length_b   1.000
_cell.length_c   1.000
_cell.angle_alpha   90.00
_cell.angle_beta   90.00
_cell.angle_gamma   90.00
#
_symmetry.space_group_name_H-M   'P 1'
#
loop_
_entity.id
_entity.type
_entity.pdbx_description
1 polymer ?
#
loop_
_entity_poly.entity_id
_entity_poly.type
_entity_poly.pdbx_seq_one_letter_code
_entity_poly.pdbx_strand_id
1 'polypeptide(L)'
;MLKKVVIILLALILLIAPLIVRWFYYYEGQYAPAEVARPELAEIDEPLPETRPFSDLEVSENRGSILVDLAHGNHVQMAELNVLQARLAARGQRLQPVYDSEDLETQLQHAQALAIISPGYTWTPAEIQLVQRFVEKGGRLLLVTDPSRFEVIYDEWGYYVGLESDVPHINDLAS
;
A
#
# COMPACT_ATOMS: atom_id res chain seq x y z
N MET A 1 22.00 69.26 41.61
CA MET A 1 22.27 67.94 41.01
C MET A 1 21.32 66.85 41.51
N LEU A 2 20.97 66.82 42.81
CA LEU A 2 20.07 65.83 43.42
C LEU A 2 18.72 65.64 42.71
N LYS A 3 18.04 66.72 42.29
CA LYS A 3 16.75 66.64 41.57
C LYS A 3 16.84 65.88 40.23
N LYS A 4 17.95 66.02 39.50
CA LYS A 4 18.15 65.32 38.21
C LYS A 4 18.36 63.82 38.44
N VAL A 5 19.10 63.46 39.49
CA VAL A 5 19.33 62.05 39.88
C VAL A 5 18.00 61.38 40.29
N VAL A 6 17.16 62.08 41.05
CA VAL A 6 15.83 61.58 41.44
C VAL A 6 14.93 61.34 40.23
N ILE A 7 14.93 62.26 39.25
CA ILE A 7 14.12 62.10 38.03
C ILE A 7 14.61 60.92 37.19
N ILE A 8 15.93 60.73 37.06
CA ILE A 8 16.52 59.60 36.33
C ILE A 8 16.18 58.27 37.02
N LEU A 9 16.26 58.20 38.35
CA LEU A 9 15.87 57.02 39.11
C LEU A 9 14.37 56.71 38.95
N LEU A 10 13.52 57.75 39.00
CA LEU A 10 12.08 57.57 38.82
C LEU A 10 11.75 57.04 37.42
N ALA A 11 12.40 57.58 36.37
CA ALA A 11 12.25 57.11 35.00
C ALA A 11 12.73 55.66 34.83
N LEU A 12 13.84 55.28 35.48
CA LEU A 12 14.38 53.92 35.45
C LEU A 12 13.44 52.93 36.15
N ILE A 13 12.87 53.31 37.29
CA ILE A 13 11.87 52.49 38.00
C ILE A 13 10.63 52.30 37.13
N LEU A 14 10.11 53.38 36.52
CA LEU A 14 8.94 53.30 35.64
C LEU A 14 9.17 52.42 34.40
N LEU A 15 10.40 52.38 33.90
CA LEU A 15 10.78 51.54 32.77
C LEU A 15 10.92 50.06 33.15
N ILE A 16 11.50 49.76 34.32
CA ILE A 16 11.82 48.38 34.72
C ILE A 16 10.66 47.71 35.48
N ALA A 17 9.85 48.47 36.23
CA ALA A 17 8.73 47.94 37.01
C ALA A 17 7.77 47.04 36.21
N PRO A 18 7.28 47.38 35.00
CA PRO A 18 6.36 46.51 34.27
C PRO A 18 7.03 45.21 33.81
N LEU A 19 8.33 45.21 33.52
CA LEU A 19 9.08 44.01 33.17
C LEU A 19 9.21 43.06 34.36
N ILE A 20 9.49 43.61 35.55
CA ILE A 20 9.56 42.83 36.79
C ILE A 20 8.19 42.24 37.12
N VAL A 21 7.13 43.05 37.09
CA VAL A 21 5.76 42.58 37.37
C VAL A 21 5.35 41.49 36.40
N ARG A 22 5.64 41.67 35.11
CA ARG A 22 5.38 40.65 34.09
C ARG A 22 6.18 39.37 34.34
N TRP A 23 7.45 39.48 34.71
CA TRP A 23 8.28 38.33 35.05
C TRP A 23 7.67 37.54 36.21
N PHE A 24 7.32 38.19 37.32
CA PHE A 24 6.72 37.50 38.47
C PHE A 24 5.31 36.94 38.20
N TYR A 25 4.55 37.54 37.29
CA TYR A 25 3.18 37.07 36.98
C TYR A 25 3.13 35.87 36.04
N TYR A 26 4.05 35.80 35.06
CA TYR A 26 4.02 34.77 34.01
C TYR A 26 5.14 33.73 34.11
N TYR A 27 6.09 33.87 35.04
CA TYR A 27 7.15 32.88 35.21
C TYR A 27 6.63 31.68 36.03
N GLU A 28 6.19 30.63 35.32
CA GLU A 28 5.65 29.39 35.90
C GLU A 28 6.75 28.43 36.43
N GLY A 29 8.00 28.90 36.51
CA GLY A 29 9.14 28.12 37.00
C GLY A 29 9.93 27.44 35.86
N GLN A 30 10.83 26.54 36.24
CA GLN A 30 11.58 25.71 35.29
C GLN A 30 10.78 24.44 35.00
N TYR A 31 10.67 24.09 33.72
CA TYR A 31 10.03 22.86 33.29
C TYR A 31 10.78 21.65 33.88
N ALA A 32 10.11 20.93 34.79
CA ALA A 32 10.55 19.64 35.29
C ALA A 32 9.56 18.57 34.77
N PRO A 33 9.93 17.79 33.74
CA PRO A 33 9.06 16.73 33.26
C PRO A 33 8.88 15.68 34.37
N ALA A 34 7.67 15.15 34.50
CA ALA A 34 7.43 14.01 35.37
C ALA A 34 8.21 12.78 34.87
N GLU A 35 8.74 11.98 35.79
CA GLU A 35 9.37 10.71 35.46
C GLU A 35 8.32 9.73 34.94
N VAL A 36 8.47 9.29 33.69
CA VAL A 36 7.55 8.35 33.06
C VAL A 36 8.00 6.94 33.42
N ALA A 37 7.15 6.19 34.12
CA ALA A 37 7.40 4.78 34.41
C ALA A 37 7.58 4.00 33.10
N ARG A 38 8.77 3.44 32.89
CA ARG A 38 9.06 2.57 31.76
C ARG A 38 8.79 1.12 32.18
N PRO A 39 8.11 0.32 31.34
CA PRO A 39 7.94 -1.10 31.63
C PRO A 39 9.31 -1.81 31.62
N GLU A 40 9.46 -2.81 32.47
CA GLU A 40 10.64 -3.67 32.48
C GLU A 40 10.60 -4.59 31.25
N LEU A 41 11.33 -4.22 30.20
CA LEU A 41 11.36 -4.99 28.94
C LEU A 41 11.84 -6.44 29.11
N ALA A 42 12.54 -6.74 30.21
CA ALA A 42 12.98 -8.09 30.55
C ALA A 42 11.83 -9.01 30.99
N GLU A 43 10.68 -8.45 31.38
CA GLU A 43 9.47 -9.21 31.73
C GLU A 43 8.57 -9.50 30.52
N ILE A 44 8.90 -8.94 29.34
CA ILE A 44 8.18 -9.18 28.10
C ILE A 44 8.70 -10.48 27.48
N ASP A 45 7.97 -11.57 27.73
CA ASP A 45 8.17 -12.83 27.02
C ASP A 45 7.48 -12.75 25.65
N GLU A 46 8.24 -12.44 24.60
CA GLU A 46 7.74 -12.48 23.22
C GLU A 46 7.67 -13.93 22.76
N PRO A 47 6.49 -14.47 22.43
CA PRO A 47 6.41 -15.81 21.86
C PRO A 47 7.17 -15.81 20.54
N LEU A 48 8.29 -16.55 20.51
CA LEU A 48 9.01 -16.79 19.27
C LEU A 48 8.04 -17.49 18.31
N PRO A 49 7.80 -16.94 17.10
CA PRO A 49 6.95 -17.60 16.14
C PRO A 49 7.53 -18.98 15.84
N GLU A 50 6.69 -20.03 15.84
CA GLU A 50 7.09 -21.33 15.33
C GLU A 50 7.48 -21.17 13.86
N THR A 51 8.79 -21.09 13.56
CA THR A 51 9.28 -21.09 12.18
C THR A 51 9.17 -22.51 11.65
N ARG A 52 8.00 -22.87 11.09
CA ARG A 52 7.88 -24.07 10.28
C ARG A 52 8.47 -23.75 8.90
N PRO A 53 9.54 -24.43 8.45
CA PRO A 53 9.98 -24.27 7.08
C PRO A 53 8.83 -24.67 6.16
N PHE A 54 8.42 -23.75 5.28
CA PHE A 54 7.40 -24.03 4.29
C PHE A 54 7.95 -25.11 3.35
N SER A 55 7.38 -26.32 3.46
CA SER A 55 7.65 -27.42 2.55
C SER A 55 6.54 -27.49 1.53
N ASP A 56 6.90 -27.49 0.25
CA ASP A 56 5.95 -27.82 -0.81
C ASP A 56 5.50 -29.26 -0.61
N LEU A 57 4.24 -29.46 -0.24
CA LEU A 57 3.61 -30.77 -0.33
C LEU A 57 3.37 -31.05 -1.81
N GLU A 58 3.98 -32.11 -2.35
CA GLU A 58 3.63 -32.65 -3.66
C GLU A 58 2.17 -33.10 -3.61
N VAL A 59 1.26 -32.24 -4.08
CA VAL A 59 -0.12 -32.63 -4.33
C VAL A 59 -0.14 -33.39 -5.64
N SER A 60 -0.38 -34.70 -5.54
CA SER A 60 -0.53 -35.59 -6.68
C SER A 60 -1.68 -35.12 -7.60
N GLU A 61 -1.37 -35.04 -8.89
CA GLU A 61 -2.27 -35.17 -10.06
C GLU A 61 -3.12 -34.00 -10.55
N ASN A 62 -3.18 -32.83 -9.91
CA ASN A 62 -3.92 -31.73 -10.54
C ASN A 62 -3.02 -31.00 -11.55
N ARG A 63 -2.93 -31.52 -12.77
CA ARG A 63 -2.31 -30.83 -13.92
C ARG A 63 -3.29 -29.79 -14.43
N GLY A 64 -2.87 -28.54 -14.50
CA GLY A 64 -3.73 -27.43 -14.89
C GLY A 64 -2.97 -26.23 -15.42
N SER A 65 -3.67 -25.39 -16.18
CA SER A 65 -3.21 -24.05 -16.49
C SER A 65 -3.83 -23.05 -15.52
N ILE A 66 -3.00 -22.11 -15.09
CA ILE A 66 -3.39 -20.90 -14.40
C ILE A 66 -3.14 -19.78 -15.37
N LEU A 67 -4.18 -19.05 -15.73
CA LEU A 67 -4.08 -17.89 -16.59
C LEU A 67 -3.59 -16.69 -15.77
N VAL A 68 -2.68 -15.91 -16.34
CA VAL A 68 -2.32 -14.58 -15.87
C VAL A 68 -2.76 -13.59 -16.93
N ASP A 69 -3.58 -12.63 -16.51
CA ASP A 69 -3.98 -11.52 -17.34
C ASP A 69 -2.77 -10.61 -17.62
N LEU A 70 -2.50 -10.40 -18.91
CA LEU A 70 -1.61 -9.36 -19.47
C LEU A 70 -2.31 -8.63 -20.63
N ALA A 71 -3.62 -8.84 -20.81
CA ALA A 71 -4.39 -8.26 -21.91
C ALA A 71 -4.90 -6.85 -21.57
N HIS A 72 -5.00 -6.52 -20.28
CA HIS A 72 -5.57 -5.26 -19.80
C HIS A 72 -4.49 -4.26 -19.36
N GLY A 73 -3.38 -4.18 -20.10
CA GLY A 73 -2.33 -3.19 -19.83
C GLY A 73 -1.67 -3.36 -18.47
N ASN A 74 -1.56 -4.61 -17.98
CA ASN A 74 -1.15 -4.88 -16.61
C ASN A 74 0.26 -4.34 -16.29
N HIS A 75 0.42 -3.70 -15.13
CA HIS A 75 1.69 -3.11 -14.68
C HIS A 75 2.67 -4.16 -14.09
N VAL A 76 2.67 -5.36 -14.66
CA VAL A 76 3.50 -6.51 -14.23
C VAL A 76 4.07 -7.23 -15.43
N GLN A 77 5.32 -7.66 -15.31
CA GLN A 77 6.00 -8.46 -16.33
C GLN A 77 6.10 -9.92 -15.90
N MET A 78 6.05 -10.84 -16.86
CA MET A 78 6.21 -12.29 -16.58
C MET A 78 7.52 -12.60 -15.85
N ALA A 79 8.58 -11.84 -16.09
CA ALA A 79 9.86 -11.99 -15.40
C ALA A 79 9.76 -11.72 -13.88
N GLU A 80 8.84 -10.85 -13.45
CA GLU A 80 8.58 -10.60 -12.03
C GLU A 80 7.86 -11.78 -11.37
N LEU A 81 7.15 -12.58 -12.16
CA LEU A 81 6.39 -13.75 -11.72
C LEU A 81 7.20 -15.06 -11.75
N ASN A 82 8.52 -15.00 -11.99
CA ASN A 82 9.39 -16.18 -12.09
C ASN A 82 9.32 -17.10 -10.86
N VAL A 83 9.27 -16.52 -9.66
CA VAL A 83 9.17 -17.30 -8.41
C VAL A 83 7.82 -18.03 -8.35
N LEU A 84 6.73 -17.34 -8.67
CA LEU A 84 5.39 -17.94 -8.73
C LEU A 84 5.35 -19.06 -9.77
N GLN A 85 5.89 -18.80 -10.97
CA GLN A 85 5.96 -19.78 -12.05
C GLN A 85 6.73 -21.03 -11.63
N ALA A 86 7.91 -20.88 -11.02
CA ALA A 86 8.71 -22.01 -10.53
C ALA A 86 7.96 -22.84 -9.48
N ARG A 87 7.27 -22.17 -8.54
CA ARG A 87 6.47 -22.82 -7.50
C ARG A 87 5.24 -23.53 -8.06
N LEU A 88 4.58 -22.97 -9.06
CA LEU A 88 3.47 -23.62 -9.75
C LEU A 88 3.95 -24.84 -10.56
N ALA A 89 5.07 -24.69 -11.27
CA ALA A 89 5.69 -25.77 -12.03
C ALA A 89 6.09 -26.96 -11.13
N ALA A 90 6.62 -26.69 -9.93
CA ALA A 90 6.92 -27.71 -8.92
C ALA A 90 5.67 -28.49 -8.46
N ARG A 91 4.47 -27.96 -8.68
CA ARG A 91 3.17 -28.61 -8.38
C ARG A 91 2.44 -29.10 -9.63
N GLY A 92 3.15 -29.20 -10.77
CA GLY A 92 2.57 -29.67 -12.04
C GLY A 92 1.60 -28.70 -12.69
N GLN A 93 1.59 -27.43 -12.27
CA GLN A 93 0.74 -26.36 -12.81
C GLN A 93 1.56 -25.46 -13.75
N ARG A 94 0.91 -24.94 -14.80
CA ARG A 94 1.53 -24.01 -15.74
C ARG A 94 0.92 -22.63 -15.60
N LEU A 95 1.75 -21.62 -15.34
CA LEU A 95 1.37 -20.22 -15.47
C LEU A 95 1.40 -19.83 -16.95
N GLN A 96 0.26 -19.41 -17.50
CA GLN A 96 0.10 -19.07 -18.92
C GLN A 96 -0.39 -17.62 -19.05
N PRO A 97 0.36 -16.75 -19.74
CA PRO A 97 -0.08 -15.38 -19.99
C PRO A 97 -1.20 -15.33 -21.03
N VAL A 98 -2.15 -14.41 -20.82
CA VAL A 98 -3.19 -14.02 -21.78
C VAL A 98 -2.83 -12.62 -22.26
N TYR A 99 -2.50 -12.46 -23.53
CA TYR A 99 -2.09 -11.18 -24.11
C TYR A 99 -3.22 -10.46 -24.86
N ASP A 100 -4.25 -11.20 -25.24
CA ASP A 100 -5.40 -10.69 -25.99
C ASP A 100 -6.67 -11.04 -25.22
N SER A 101 -7.53 -10.04 -24.99
CA SER A 101 -8.77 -10.26 -24.26
C SER A 101 -9.79 -11.06 -25.08
N GLU A 102 -9.66 -11.09 -26.40
CA GLU A 102 -10.50 -11.92 -27.28
C GLU A 102 -10.29 -13.43 -27.02
N ASP A 103 -9.07 -13.82 -26.64
CA ASP A 103 -8.74 -15.20 -26.32
C ASP A 103 -9.24 -15.65 -24.94
N LEU A 104 -9.60 -14.71 -24.06
CA LEU A 104 -9.87 -14.96 -22.65
C LEU A 104 -10.98 -16.00 -22.47
N GLU A 105 -12.07 -15.91 -23.23
CA GLU A 105 -13.20 -16.85 -23.13
C GLU A 105 -12.78 -18.29 -23.46
N THR A 106 -12.04 -18.47 -24.55
CA THR A 106 -11.60 -19.79 -24.99
C THR A 106 -10.58 -20.39 -24.02
N GLN A 107 -9.67 -19.56 -23.49
CA GLN A 107 -8.66 -20.01 -22.54
C GLN A 107 -9.25 -20.35 -21.17
N LEU A 108 -10.24 -19.59 -20.68
CA LEU A 108 -10.89 -19.85 -19.38
C LEU A 108 -11.62 -21.19 -19.32
N GLN A 109 -12.06 -21.75 -20.46
CA GLN A 109 -12.70 -23.07 -20.50
C GLN A 109 -11.80 -24.22 -20.02
N HIS A 110 -10.48 -24.05 -20.14
CA HIS A 110 -9.49 -25.08 -19.81
C HIS A 110 -8.64 -24.71 -18.59
N ALA A 111 -8.83 -23.50 -18.06
CA ALA A 111 -8.09 -22.96 -16.93
C ALA A 111 -8.66 -23.43 -15.60
N GLN A 112 -7.79 -23.61 -14.61
CA GLN A 112 -8.19 -23.87 -13.23
C GLN A 112 -8.30 -22.60 -12.40
N ALA A 113 -7.55 -21.58 -12.79
CA ALA A 113 -7.53 -20.30 -12.12
C ALA A 113 -7.21 -19.16 -13.10
N LEU A 114 -7.68 -17.97 -12.77
CA LEU A 114 -7.34 -16.70 -13.40
C LEU A 114 -6.70 -15.79 -12.34
N ALA A 115 -5.54 -15.23 -12.65
CA ALA A 115 -4.88 -14.22 -11.86
C ALA A 115 -4.89 -12.89 -12.62
N ILE A 116 -5.52 -11.88 -12.02
CA ILE A 116 -5.55 -10.51 -12.52
C ILE A 116 -4.68 -9.70 -11.57
N ILE A 117 -3.57 -9.19 -12.10
CA ILE A 117 -2.55 -8.49 -11.32
C ILE A 117 -2.35 -7.12 -11.93
N SER A 118 -2.64 -6.08 -11.16
CA SER A 118 -2.42 -4.68 -11.50
C SER A 118 -2.89 -4.30 -12.92
N PRO A 119 -4.19 -4.47 -13.25
CA PRO A 119 -4.72 -4.09 -14.56
C PRO A 119 -4.64 -2.57 -14.76
N GLY A 120 -4.23 -2.15 -15.96
CA GLY A 120 -4.16 -0.73 -16.36
C GLY A 120 -5.35 -0.27 -17.20
N TYR A 121 -6.18 -1.20 -17.70
CA TYR A 121 -7.38 -0.89 -18.46
C TYR A 121 -8.64 -1.45 -17.81
N THR A 122 -9.74 -0.72 -18.02
CA THR A 122 -11.07 -1.11 -17.54
C THR A 122 -11.59 -2.34 -18.26
N TRP A 123 -12.21 -3.23 -17.49
CA TRP A 123 -12.86 -4.43 -17.99
C TRP A 123 -14.24 -4.12 -18.55
N THR A 124 -14.58 -4.72 -19.68
CA THR A 124 -15.91 -4.60 -20.26
C THR A 124 -16.94 -5.41 -19.47
N PRO A 125 -18.23 -5.03 -19.52
CA PRO A 125 -19.29 -5.80 -18.88
C PRO A 125 -19.37 -7.27 -19.36
N ALA A 126 -18.97 -7.54 -20.60
CA ALA A 126 -18.94 -8.89 -21.15
C ALA A 126 -17.82 -9.74 -20.53
N GLU A 127 -16.63 -9.16 -20.35
CA GLU A 127 -15.50 -9.84 -19.70
C GLU A 127 -15.78 -10.06 -18.20
N ILE A 128 -16.40 -9.09 -17.52
CA ILE A 128 -16.81 -9.27 -16.12
C ILE A 128 -17.78 -10.45 -15.99
N GLN A 129 -18.81 -10.54 -16.84
CA GLN A 129 -19.73 -11.69 -16.84
C GLN A 129 -19.02 -13.01 -17.16
N LEU A 130 -18.02 -12.98 -18.04
CA LEU A 130 -17.21 -14.16 -18.36
C LEU A 130 -16.44 -14.65 -17.12
N VAL A 131 -15.79 -13.74 -16.39
CA VAL A 131 -15.07 -14.05 -15.15
C VAL A 131 -16.03 -14.53 -14.06
N GLN A 132 -17.18 -13.89 -13.89
CA GLN A 132 -18.23 -14.34 -12.96
C GLN A 132 -18.66 -15.77 -13.26
N ARG A 133 -19.01 -16.09 -14.52
CA ARG A 133 -19.38 -17.45 -14.95
C ARG A 133 -18.25 -18.46 -14.73
N PHE A 134 -17.00 -18.05 -14.90
CA PHE A 134 -15.85 -18.90 -14.63
C PHE A 134 -15.75 -19.28 -13.14
N VAL A 135 -15.93 -18.30 -12.25
CA VAL A 135 -15.95 -18.52 -10.79
C VAL A 135 -17.14 -19.36 -10.37
N GLU A 136 -18.33 -19.10 -10.91
CA GLU A 136 -19.56 -19.88 -10.66
C GLU A 136 -19.39 -21.36 -11.02
N LYS A 137 -18.61 -21.67 -12.05
CA LYS A 137 -18.27 -23.05 -12.46
C LYS A 137 -17.20 -23.71 -11.58
N GLY A 138 -16.68 -23.01 -10.57
CA GLY A 138 -15.65 -23.49 -9.65
C GLY A 138 -14.23 -23.07 -10.01
N GLY A 139 -14.06 -22.20 -11.00
CA GLY A 139 -12.78 -21.56 -11.30
C GLY A 139 -12.30 -20.69 -10.13
N ARG A 140 -10.99 -20.61 -9.92
CA ARG A 140 -10.41 -19.76 -8.86
C ARG A 140 -9.98 -18.41 -9.42
N LEU A 141 -10.34 -17.32 -8.75
CA LEU A 141 -9.93 -15.97 -9.11
C LEU A 141 -8.96 -15.41 -8.06
N LEU A 142 -7.83 -14.90 -8.53
CA LEU A 142 -6.89 -14.12 -7.73
C LEU A 142 -6.88 -12.70 -8.27
N LEU A 143 -7.20 -11.73 -7.41
CA LEU A 143 -7.12 -10.30 -7.69
C LEU A 143 -5.97 -9.71 -6.88
N VAL A 144 -5.05 -9.01 -7.55
CA VAL A 144 -3.93 -8.32 -6.91
C VAL A 144 -3.87 -6.89 -7.42
N THR A 145 -3.92 -5.94 -6.50
CA THR A 145 -3.69 -4.50 -6.74
C THR A 145 -2.37 -4.10 -6.08
N ASP A 146 -1.66 -3.20 -6.73
CA ASP A 146 -0.47 -2.52 -6.24
C ASP A 146 -0.62 -1.01 -6.55
N PRO A 147 -1.15 -0.20 -5.61
CA PRO A 147 -1.35 1.22 -5.84
C PRO A 147 -0.04 2.00 -6.01
N SER A 148 1.11 1.37 -5.74
CA SER A 148 2.43 1.97 -6.02
C SER A 148 2.87 1.83 -7.48
N ARG A 149 2.16 1.03 -8.27
CA ARG A 149 2.35 0.88 -9.72
C ARG A 149 1.31 1.68 -10.46
N PHE A 150 1.76 2.76 -11.08
CA PHE A 150 0.90 3.71 -11.77
C PHE A 150 1.49 4.14 -13.11
N GLU A 151 0.62 4.49 -14.03
CA GLU A 151 0.98 5.16 -15.27
C GLU A 151 0.98 6.69 -15.05
N VAL A 152 1.90 7.40 -15.70
CA VAL A 152 1.92 8.87 -15.68
C VAL A 152 1.17 9.37 -16.91
N ILE A 153 0.04 10.04 -16.70
CA ILE A 153 -0.79 10.54 -17.79
C ILE A 153 -0.32 11.93 -18.20
N TYR A 154 -0.18 12.12 -19.51
CA TYR A 154 0.06 13.41 -20.16
C TYR A 154 -1.11 13.77 -21.08
N ASP A 155 -1.38 15.06 -21.24
CA ASP A 155 -2.34 15.54 -22.23
C ASP A 155 -1.76 15.55 -23.65
N GLU A 156 -2.57 15.94 -24.64
CA GLU A 156 -2.17 16.03 -26.04
C GLU A 156 -1.03 17.02 -26.32
N TRP A 157 -0.73 17.91 -25.37
CA TRP A 157 0.37 18.87 -25.43
C TRP A 157 1.59 18.44 -24.60
N GLY A 158 1.54 17.27 -23.96
CA GLY A 158 2.62 16.72 -23.14
C GLY A 158 2.71 17.30 -21.72
N TYR A 159 1.67 18.00 -21.23
CA TYR A 159 1.62 18.42 -19.84
C TYR A 159 1.16 17.27 -18.94
N TYR A 160 1.76 17.19 -17.76
CA TYR A 160 1.37 16.25 -16.73
C TYR A 160 -0.09 16.49 -16.29
N VAL A 161 -0.90 15.44 -16.35
CA VAL A 161 -2.33 15.47 -15.95
C VAL A 161 -2.53 14.74 -14.62
N GLY A 162 -1.82 13.66 -14.38
CA GLY A 162 -2.01 12.85 -13.17
C GLY A 162 -1.27 11.52 -13.18
N LEU A 163 -1.58 10.72 -12.16
CA LEU A 163 -1.17 9.33 -12.04
C LEU A 163 -2.41 8.43 -12.15
N GLU A 164 -2.34 7.37 -12.93
CA GLU A 164 -3.38 6.35 -13.06
C GLU A 164 -2.93 5.08 -12.33
N SER A 165 -3.64 4.74 -11.25
CA SER A 165 -3.41 3.53 -10.45
C SER A 165 -4.32 2.40 -10.94
N ASP A 166 -3.97 1.16 -10.61
CA ASP A 166 -4.77 -0.03 -10.93
C ASP A 166 -6.09 -0.19 -10.13
N VAL A 167 -6.24 0.56 -9.04
CA VAL A 167 -7.39 0.46 -8.11
C VAL A 167 -8.75 0.69 -8.80
N PRO A 168 -8.94 1.69 -9.68
CA PRO A 168 -10.21 1.88 -10.37
C PRO A 168 -10.56 0.68 -11.27
N HIS A 169 -9.58 0.13 -11.97
CA HIS A 169 -9.80 -0.96 -12.93
C HIS A 169 -10.11 -2.30 -12.24
N ILE A 170 -9.60 -2.53 -11.02
CA ILE A 170 -9.88 -3.76 -10.27
C ILE A 170 -11.23 -3.72 -9.54
N ASN A 171 -11.71 -2.54 -9.15
CA ASN A 171 -12.97 -2.40 -8.43
C ASN A 171 -14.17 -2.86 -9.28
N ASP A 172 -14.10 -2.68 -10.59
CA ASP A 172 -15.13 -3.13 -11.54
C ASP A 172 -15.28 -4.66 -11.56
N LEU A 173 -14.25 -5.41 -11.16
CA LEU A 173 -14.28 -6.88 -11.04
C LEU A 173 -14.81 -7.37 -9.68
N ALA A 174 -14.89 -6.48 -8.69
CA ALA A 174 -15.29 -6.80 -7.31
C ALA A 174 -16.76 -6.45 -7.00
N SER A 175 -17.45 -5.74 -7.90
CA SER A 175 -18.86 -5.34 -7.79
C SER A 175 -19.82 -6.34 -8.41
#